data_AF-A0A7C2BNI0-F1
#
_entry.id   AF-A0A7C2BNI0-F1
#
_cell.length_a   1.000
_cell.length_b   1.000
_cell.length_c   1.000
_cell.angle_alpha   90.00
_cell.angle_beta   90.00
_cell.angle_gamma   90.00
#
_symmetry.space_group_name_H-M   'P 1'
#
loop_
_entity.id
_entity.type
_entity.pdbx_description
1 polymer ?
#
loop_
_entity_poly.entity_id
_entity_poly.type
_entity_poly.pdbx_seq_one_letter_code
_entity_poly.pdbx_strand_id
1 'polypeptide(L)'
;MQAQAPAEAPGQPRLPRPCGGARQRSGAGGGAGPGVSRAAGERQGRGPPLAERGPGEPVARAACGCGTGCAHQIAGDPRARRGAPGGPSPPPPCESEPQRPRGSPRAPLVAARPATARLRAACGGPLAPLCQPSAGDVPRGGVRVARGPGGRPVTRTAACALAVALVASACGQSGVAPPPSPSQCYAVSASRWPRVPPPRRPVTDLVVRLRAGVPIEQAEDVARGAGGSLVKVRRRVRALVVRPEPRTGAAALATRLASDPRVLRVGPDVRLHALRTPDDPLFAQQWGLQRIQAPAAWETTPGNGVAVAVVDTGIRFHADVPSVAPGDGYDFVQEDPDPTDPGDPTYDCTSHGTMVASVLGALTNNARGMAGVTWGPGGVRLVVARALDTSGGSFVDVAEGILWAVQERGARVVNLSLGADDPNTSCPPELQQAIEQVSGQAVVVAAAGNTTDTNPDRQGVVCPANLDKVLAVAATDPENRVTFYSRRGPEVDLAAPGGRGGNSCSTEIVTASPSSSHPEGYPCAAGTSFAAPHVAGVAALLLSQNPGWTPFQVRQRLKRTAQDVESSGRDEDTGCGLVRADRALSGETDPTPACP
;
A
#
# COMPACT_ATOMS: atom_id res chain seq x y z
N MET A 1 47.61 -36.98 20.32
CA MET A 1 47.94 -36.49 21.67
C MET A 1 46.63 -36.47 22.44
N GLN A 2 46.53 -37.24 23.52
CA GLN A 2 45.30 -37.54 24.28
C GLN A 2 44.15 -38.21 23.49
N ALA A 3 43.32 -38.99 24.20
CA ALA A 3 42.22 -39.80 23.70
C ALA A 3 41.35 -40.32 24.87
N GLN A 4 40.30 -41.07 24.54
CA GLN A 4 39.42 -41.89 25.40
C GLN A 4 38.29 -41.21 26.20
N ALA A 5 37.11 -41.82 26.05
CA ALA A 5 36.03 -41.92 27.02
C ALA A 5 35.75 -43.43 27.26
N PRO A 6 35.07 -43.85 28.35
CA PRO A 6 34.88 -45.28 28.71
C PRO A 6 33.57 -45.95 28.21
N ALA A 7 33.53 -47.28 28.33
CA ALA A 7 32.50 -48.27 27.93
C ALA A 7 31.13 -48.14 28.68
N GLU A 8 29.96 -48.64 28.22
CA GLU A 8 29.52 -50.00 27.79
C GLU A 8 29.56 -51.07 28.92
N ALA A 9 28.64 -52.05 29.10
CA ALA A 9 27.33 -52.49 28.53
C ALA A 9 26.64 -53.44 29.57
N PRO A 10 25.82 -54.51 29.30
CA PRO A 10 24.89 -54.91 28.21
C PRO A 10 23.49 -55.47 28.69
N GLY A 11 22.59 -55.94 27.79
CA GLY A 11 21.45 -56.84 28.14
C GLY A 11 20.26 -56.95 27.13
N GLN A 12 19.92 -58.16 26.64
CA GLN A 12 18.88 -58.49 25.62
C GLN A 12 17.62 -59.21 26.25
N PRO A 13 16.57 -59.76 25.53
CA PRO A 13 16.26 -59.90 24.08
C PRO A 13 14.78 -59.60 23.63
N ARG A 14 14.38 -60.05 22.41
CA ARG A 14 13.05 -59.87 21.73
C ARG A 14 12.47 -61.22 21.19
N LEU A 15 11.20 -61.25 20.71
CA LEU A 15 10.63 -61.91 19.47
C LEU A 15 9.06 -62.12 19.61
N PRO A 16 8.30 -62.78 18.70
CA PRO A 16 7.83 -62.30 17.37
C PRO A 16 6.29 -62.45 17.08
N ARG A 17 5.85 -62.25 15.81
CA ARG A 17 4.48 -62.53 15.25
C ARG A 17 4.49 -63.71 14.24
N PRO A 18 3.34 -64.35 13.91
CA PRO A 18 2.94 -64.46 12.48
C PRO A 18 1.42 -64.61 12.10
N CYS A 19 1.12 -64.30 10.83
CA CYS A 19 0.16 -64.85 9.84
C CYS A 19 -1.28 -65.38 10.14
N GLY A 20 -2.29 -64.77 9.46
CA GLY A 20 -3.05 -65.37 8.32
C GLY A 20 -4.20 -66.38 8.51
N GLY A 21 -5.40 -66.11 7.93
CA GLY A 21 -6.55 -67.03 7.81
C GLY A 21 -7.77 -66.43 7.08
N ALA A 22 -8.75 -67.22 6.60
CA ALA A 22 -9.82 -66.71 5.70
C ALA A 22 -11.19 -67.45 5.71
N ARG A 23 -12.22 -66.71 5.23
CA ARG A 23 -13.55 -67.13 4.66
C ARG A 23 -14.73 -67.57 5.56
N GLN A 24 -15.91 -67.09 5.13
CA GLN A 24 -17.27 -67.70 5.09
C GLN A 24 -18.35 -67.46 6.20
N ARG A 25 -19.56 -67.13 5.69
CA ARG A 25 -20.94 -67.53 6.09
C ARG A 25 -21.60 -67.01 7.38
N SER A 26 -22.45 -65.98 7.19
CA SER A 26 -23.92 -65.95 7.42
C SER A 26 -24.58 -66.65 8.63
N GLY A 27 -25.49 -65.95 9.35
CA GLY A 27 -26.62 -66.63 10.03
C GLY A 27 -27.47 -65.87 11.07
N ALA A 28 -28.57 -65.23 10.62
CA ALA A 28 -29.90 -65.08 11.28
C ALA A 28 -30.13 -64.28 12.59
N GLY A 29 -31.30 -63.61 12.64
CA GLY A 29 -31.99 -63.08 13.85
C GLY A 29 -31.83 -61.56 14.12
N GLY A 30 -32.86 -60.70 14.10
CA GLY A 30 -34.23 -60.83 13.58
C GLY A 30 -35.29 -60.01 14.38
N GLY A 31 -36.06 -59.12 13.73
CA GLY A 31 -37.23 -58.47 14.35
C GLY A 31 -37.79 -57.20 13.69
N ALA A 32 -39.09 -57.23 13.33
CA ALA A 32 -40.04 -56.12 13.08
C ALA A 32 -39.76 -55.00 12.04
N GLY A 33 -40.64 -54.91 11.02
CA GLY A 33 -41.01 -53.66 10.29
C GLY A 33 -42.40 -53.17 10.77
N PRO A 34 -43.29 -52.52 9.96
CA PRO A 34 -43.23 -52.15 8.52
C PRO A 34 -43.27 -50.61 8.31
N GLY A 35 -43.36 -50.00 7.11
CA GLY A 35 -43.28 -50.50 5.71
C GLY A 35 -44.32 -49.87 4.76
N VAL A 36 -43.87 -49.25 3.65
CA VAL A 36 -44.67 -48.79 2.48
C VAL A 36 -43.85 -49.04 1.19
N SER A 37 -44.46 -49.19 0.01
CA SER A 37 -43.81 -49.78 -1.19
C SER A 37 -44.14 -49.13 -2.54
N ARG A 38 -43.12 -49.08 -3.43
CA ARG A 38 -43.18 -49.06 -4.93
C ARG A 38 -43.85 -47.82 -5.58
N ALA A 39 -43.67 -47.50 -6.87
CA ALA A 39 -42.87 -48.08 -7.98
C ALA A 39 -42.19 -46.91 -8.75
N ALA A 40 -40.99 -46.99 -9.34
CA ALA A 40 -40.45 -47.87 -10.40
C ALA A 40 -41.01 -47.58 -11.82
N GLY A 41 -40.12 -47.22 -12.75
CA GLY A 41 -40.44 -46.91 -14.16
C GLY A 41 -39.20 -46.54 -14.97
N GLU A 42 -38.60 -47.52 -15.66
CA GLU A 42 -37.40 -47.34 -16.51
C GLU A 42 -37.77 -47.06 -17.98
N ARG A 43 -36.86 -46.39 -18.72
CA ARG A 43 -36.29 -46.95 -19.98
C ARG A 43 -35.14 -46.13 -20.58
N GLN A 44 -34.21 -46.86 -21.18
CA GLN A 44 -33.17 -46.40 -22.13
C GLN A 44 -33.84 -46.13 -23.51
N GLY A 45 -33.29 -45.38 -24.47
CA GLY A 45 -31.97 -44.78 -24.67
C GLY A 45 -31.38 -45.15 -26.06
N ARG A 46 -30.72 -44.22 -26.78
CA ARG A 46 -29.89 -44.47 -28.01
C ARG A 46 -29.14 -43.21 -28.49
N GLY A 47 -28.13 -43.38 -29.35
CA GLY A 47 -27.17 -42.36 -29.79
C GLY A 47 -27.33 -41.81 -31.23
N PRO A 48 -26.31 -41.08 -31.76
CA PRO A 48 -26.41 -40.13 -32.90
C PRO A 48 -26.00 -40.75 -34.27
N PRO A 49 -25.93 -39.97 -35.38
CA PRO A 49 -24.64 -39.32 -35.75
C PRO A 49 -24.65 -38.02 -36.63
N LEU A 50 -23.59 -37.20 -36.46
CA LEU A 50 -22.78 -36.47 -37.48
C LEU A 50 -23.31 -35.30 -38.38
N ALA A 51 -22.31 -34.57 -38.92
CA ALA A 51 -22.31 -33.51 -39.97
C ALA A 51 -22.70 -32.05 -39.55
N GLU A 52 -22.03 -30.97 -39.98
CA GLU A 52 -20.68 -30.76 -40.58
C GLU A 52 -20.29 -29.23 -40.52
N ARG A 53 -18.99 -28.89 -40.68
CA ARG A 53 -18.38 -27.57 -41.05
C ARG A 53 -18.19 -26.44 -40.01
N GLY A 54 -16.95 -25.94 -39.99
CA GLY A 54 -16.56 -24.51 -39.89
C GLY A 54 -15.50 -24.24 -40.99
N PRO A 55 -14.67 -23.17 -40.95
CA PRO A 55 -14.59 -22.03 -40.02
C PRO A 55 -15.17 -20.75 -40.74
N GLY A 56 -14.67 -19.50 -40.66
CA GLY A 56 -13.50 -18.89 -39.99
C GLY A 56 -13.24 -17.43 -40.39
N GLU A 57 -12.31 -16.77 -39.67
CA GLU A 57 -11.74 -15.42 -39.91
C GLU A 57 -12.70 -14.20 -39.88
N PRO A 58 -12.20 -12.95 -39.72
CA PRO A 58 -11.44 -12.53 -38.53
C PRO A 58 -12.02 -11.24 -37.90
N VAL A 59 -11.99 -11.12 -36.57
CA VAL A 59 -12.42 -9.89 -35.87
C VAL A 59 -11.28 -8.88 -35.82
N ALA A 60 -11.54 -7.66 -36.27
CA ALA A 60 -10.56 -6.58 -36.31
C ALA A 60 -10.27 -5.99 -34.91
N ARG A 61 -9.04 -5.49 -34.71
CA ARG A 61 -8.67 -4.66 -33.55
C ARG A 61 -9.52 -3.39 -33.51
N ALA A 62 -10.10 -3.08 -32.35
CA ALA A 62 -10.62 -1.75 -32.04
C ALA A 62 -9.72 -1.10 -30.97
N ALA A 63 -9.36 0.17 -31.18
CA ALA A 63 -8.43 0.89 -30.31
C ALA A 63 -9.17 1.73 -29.25
N CYS A 64 -8.42 2.16 -28.22
CA CYS A 64 -8.91 3.02 -27.14
C CYS A 64 -9.38 4.40 -27.65
N GLY A 65 -10.26 5.06 -26.89
CA GLY A 65 -10.75 6.39 -27.21
C GLY A 65 -11.57 7.05 -26.10
N CYS A 66 -10.90 7.55 -25.06
CA CYS A 66 -11.48 8.53 -24.13
C CYS A 66 -10.98 9.93 -24.50
N GLY A 67 -11.90 10.85 -24.79
CA GLY A 67 -11.59 12.21 -25.25
C GLY A 67 -11.28 13.19 -24.11
N THR A 68 -10.51 14.22 -24.42
CA THR A 68 -10.17 15.33 -23.51
C THR A 68 -11.29 16.37 -23.37
N GLY A 69 -11.26 17.17 -22.31
CA GLY A 69 -12.19 18.29 -22.13
C GLY A 69 -11.92 19.16 -20.91
N CYS A 70 -11.21 20.28 -21.10
CA CYS A 70 -11.18 21.37 -20.10
C CYS A 70 -12.37 22.31 -20.28
N ALA A 71 -12.71 23.06 -19.22
CA ALA A 71 -13.99 23.74 -19.08
C ALA A 71 -14.12 25.07 -19.84
N HIS A 72 -15.35 25.41 -20.27
CA HIS A 72 -15.99 26.68 -19.90
C HIS A 72 -17.53 26.64 -20.03
N GLN A 73 -18.21 27.63 -19.45
CA GLN A 73 -19.66 27.70 -19.30
C GLN A 73 -20.36 28.41 -20.48
N ILE A 74 -21.63 28.05 -20.74
CA ILE A 74 -22.80 28.96 -20.90
C ILE A 74 -24.08 28.09 -21.01
N ALA A 75 -25.25 28.66 -20.67
CA ALA A 75 -26.51 27.91 -20.52
C ALA A 75 -27.46 28.01 -21.74
N GLY A 76 -28.32 27.00 -21.93
CA GLY A 76 -29.44 27.04 -22.88
C GLY A 76 -30.12 25.66 -23.08
N ASP A 77 -31.44 25.60 -22.86
CA ASP A 77 -32.30 24.39 -23.02
C ASP A 77 -33.21 24.56 -24.30
N PRO A 78 -34.11 23.64 -24.71
CA PRO A 78 -33.83 22.66 -25.77
C PRO A 78 -34.81 22.70 -26.96
N ARG A 79 -34.53 21.93 -28.05
CA ARG A 79 -35.50 21.00 -28.75
C ARG A 79 -35.06 20.47 -30.14
N ALA A 80 -34.86 19.15 -30.20
CA ALA A 80 -35.49 18.17 -31.13
C ALA A 80 -35.30 18.17 -32.68
N ARG A 81 -35.22 16.90 -33.19
CA ARG A 81 -35.60 16.34 -34.54
C ARG A 81 -34.54 16.09 -35.64
N ARG A 82 -34.27 14.79 -35.85
CA ARG A 82 -34.27 13.98 -37.11
C ARG A 82 -33.61 14.54 -38.40
N GLY A 83 -32.67 13.78 -38.98
CA GLY A 83 -32.23 13.87 -40.39
C GLY A 83 -31.40 12.64 -40.83
N ALA A 84 -31.53 12.19 -42.09
CA ALA A 84 -30.92 10.97 -42.65
C ALA A 84 -29.65 11.25 -43.51
N PRO A 85 -28.85 10.24 -43.94
CA PRO A 85 -27.45 10.42 -44.37
C PRO A 85 -27.21 10.42 -45.90
N GLY A 86 -25.95 10.65 -46.32
CA GLY A 86 -25.45 10.41 -47.67
C GLY A 86 -23.92 10.24 -47.73
N GLY A 87 -23.42 9.43 -48.67
CA GLY A 87 -21.99 9.32 -49.06
C GLY A 87 -21.65 10.23 -50.28
N PRO A 88 -20.60 9.99 -51.10
CA PRO A 88 -19.93 8.67 -51.33
C PRO A 88 -18.39 8.68 -51.62
N SER A 89 -17.86 7.47 -51.89
CA SER A 89 -16.73 7.11 -52.79
C SER A 89 -15.24 7.20 -52.33
N PRO A 90 -14.29 6.42 -52.95
CA PRO A 90 -12.95 6.14 -52.41
C PRO A 90 -11.74 6.40 -53.36
N PRO A 91 -10.47 6.25 -52.87
CA PRO A 91 -9.24 6.19 -53.68
C PRO A 91 -8.75 4.75 -54.03
N PRO A 92 -7.74 4.57 -54.93
CA PRO A 92 -7.39 3.28 -55.58
C PRO A 92 -6.17 2.50 -54.98
N PRO A 93 -5.87 1.26 -55.44
CA PRO A 93 -4.86 0.35 -54.87
C PRO A 93 -3.58 0.08 -55.72
N CYS A 94 -2.50 -0.33 -55.03
CA CYS A 94 -1.24 -0.98 -55.51
C CYS A 94 -0.62 -1.72 -54.31
N GLU A 95 0.22 -2.77 -54.38
CA GLU A 95 0.49 -3.85 -55.36
C GLU A 95 1.24 -5.00 -54.60
N SER A 96 1.53 -6.17 -55.20
CA SER A 96 1.81 -7.41 -54.43
C SER A 96 3.07 -8.25 -54.78
N GLU A 97 3.86 -8.58 -53.74
CA GLU A 97 4.76 -9.77 -53.62
C GLU A 97 5.95 -9.91 -54.63
N PRO A 98 6.90 -10.91 -54.57
CA PRO A 98 6.88 -12.19 -53.83
C PRO A 98 8.17 -12.70 -53.09
N GLN A 99 7.93 -13.37 -51.96
CA GLN A 99 8.47 -14.67 -51.46
C GLN A 99 9.92 -15.22 -51.71
N ARG A 100 10.60 -15.49 -50.57
CA ARG A 100 11.28 -16.78 -50.16
C ARG A 100 12.59 -17.20 -50.88
N PRO A 101 13.32 -18.30 -50.46
CA PRO A 101 13.15 -19.24 -49.32
C PRO A 101 14.39 -19.58 -48.43
N ARG A 102 14.11 -20.05 -47.18
CA ARG A 102 14.76 -21.14 -46.38
C ARG A 102 16.29 -21.18 -46.12
N GLY A 103 16.68 -21.42 -44.85
CA GLY A 103 17.99 -22.06 -44.53
C GLY A 103 18.43 -22.10 -43.05
N SER A 104 18.27 -23.24 -42.38
CA SER A 104 18.92 -23.62 -41.09
C SER A 104 19.47 -25.05 -41.22
N PRO A 105 20.23 -25.67 -40.27
CA PRO A 105 20.78 -25.16 -38.99
C PRO A 105 22.27 -25.54 -38.74
N ARG A 106 22.86 -25.12 -37.58
CA ARG A 106 23.69 -25.93 -36.62
C ARG A 106 24.75 -25.09 -35.86
N ALA A 107 24.92 -25.41 -34.58
CA ALA A 107 26.16 -25.23 -33.79
C ALA A 107 26.80 -26.63 -33.56
N PRO A 108 28.03 -26.81 -32.98
CA PRO A 108 28.29 -26.48 -31.57
C PRO A 108 29.75 -26.10 -31.16
N LEU A 109 29.91 -25.67 -29.89
CA LEU A 109 31.05 -25.88 -28.96
C LEU A 109 32.51 -25.56 -29.37
N VAL A 110 33.20 -24.76 -28.54
CA VAL A 110 34.21 -25.18 -27.54
C VAL A 110 34.62 -23.96 -26.67
N ALA A 111 35.10 -24.17 -25.44
CA ALA A 111 35.36 -23.11 -24.45
C ALA A 111 36.85 -22.97 -24.06
N ALA A 112 37.25 -21.77 -23.63
CA ALA A 112 38.48 -21.52 -22.87
C ALA A 112 38.36 -20.29 -21.93
N ARG A 113 38.96 -20.40 -20.74
CA ARG A 113 39.24 -19.34 -19.73
C ARG A 113 40.62 -19.63 -19.14
N PRO A 114 41.22 -18.76 -18.30
CA PRO A 114 41.38 -17.31 -18.41
C PRO A 114 42.89 -16.93 -18.34
N ALA A 115 43.22 -15.63 -18.37
CA ALA A 115 44.55 -15.13 -17.98
C ALA A 115 44.42 -14.15 -16.79
N THR A 116 45.34 -14.23 -15.82
CA THR A 116 45.33 -13.43 -14.58
C THR A 116 46.51 -12.47 -14.51
N ALA A 117 46.27 -11.28 -13.95
CA ALA A 117 47.32 -10.40 -13.43
C ALA A 117 46.83 -9.70 -12.16
N ARG A 118 47.75 -9.43 -11.22
CA ARG A 118 47.55 -8.73 -9.94
C ARG A 118 48.68 -7.71 -9.77
N LEU A 119 48.62 -6.93 -8.67
CA LEU A 119 49.69 -6.05 -8.11
C LEU A 119 49.74 -4.65 -8.74
N ARG A 120 49.99 -3.56 -7.99
CA ARG A 120 49.86 -3.31 -6.52
C ARG A 120 49.75 -1.79 -6.28
N ALA A 121 49.34 -1.37 -5.08
CA ALA A 121 49.25 0.05 -4.70
C ALA A 121 50.61 0.67 -4.29
N ALA A 122 50.70 2.00 -4.38
CA ALA A 122 51.73 2.85 -3.77
C ALA A 122 51.11 4.21 -3.37
N CYS A 123 51.70 4.90 -2.38
CA CYS A 123 51.22 6.19 -1.86
C CYS A 123 52.37 7.21 -1.73
N GLY A 124 52.09 8.50 -1.92
CA GLY A 124 53.03 9.60 -1.62
C GLY A 124 52.97 10.78 -2.62
N GLY A 125 52.94 12.01 -2.12
CA GLY A 125 53.20 13.25 -2.89
C GLY A 125 54.54 13.89 -2.45
N PRO A 126 54.72 15.24 -2.47
CA PRO A 126 53.82 16.31 -2.93
C PRO A 126 54.54 17.44 -3.75
N LEU A 127 53.91 18.63 -3.87
CA LEU A 127 54.48 19.98 -4.19
C LEU A 127 54.60 20.50 -5.65
N ALA A 128 53.54 21.24 -6.06
CA ALA A 128 53.60 22.67 -6.52
C ALA A 128 54.27 23.03 -7.91
N PRO A 129 54.28 24.31 -8.36
CA PRO A 129 53.14 24.88 -9.12
C PRO A 129 53.51 25.76 -10.37
N LEU A 130 52.49 26.39 -10.99
CA LEU A 130 52.52 27.41 -12.09
C LEU A 130 52.80 26.82 -13.51
N CYS A 131 52.22 27.32 -14.62
CA CYS A 131 51.77 28.68 -14.94
C CYS A 131 50.49 28.75 -15.84
N GLN A 132 50.23 29.89 -16.51
CA GLN A 132 48.93 30.32 -17.07
C GLN A 132 48.64 30.00 -18.57
N PRO A 133 47.37 30.17 -19.05
CA PRO A 133 46.89 29.63 -20.34
C PRO A 133 46.97 30.60 -21.55
N SER A 134 46.73 30.07 -22.76
CA SER A 134 46.58 30.81 -24.02
C SER A 134 45.10 31.07 -24.38
N ALA A 135 44.87 32.10 -25.22
CA ALA A 135 43.56 32.67 -25.52
C ALA A 135 42.78 31.98 -26.65
N GLY A 136 41.50 32.32 -26.78
CA GLY A 136 40.67 32.08 -27.97
C GLY A 136 40.14 33.40 -28.55
N ASP A 137 39.75 33.39 -29.82
CA ASP A 137 39.27 34.55 -30.58
C ASP A 137 37.76 34.50 -30.86
N VAL A 138 37.08 35.65 -30.73
CA VAL A 138 35.71 35.90 -31.21
C VAL A 138 35.64 37.35 -31.74
N PRO A 139 35.07 37.61 -32.93
CA PRO A 139 35.16 38.92 -33.59
C PRO A 139 34.21 40.00 -33.02
N ARG A 140 34.47 41.25 -33.41
CA ARG A 140 33.81 42.46 -32.90
C ARG A 140 32.55 42.87 -33.67
N GLY A 141 31.54 43.32 -32.93
CA GLY A 141 30.52 44.28 -33.37
C GLY A 141 30.28 45.29 -32.23
N GLY A 142 29.96 46.55 -32.52
CA GLY A 142 29.86 47.56 -31.45
C GLY A 142 29.14 48.85 -31.82
N VAL A 143 28.70 49.58 -30.78
CA VAL A 143 28.00 50.87 -30.85
C VAL A 143 28.55 51.79 -29.75
N ARG A 144 28.56 53.12 -29.97
CA ARG A 144 29.00 54.14 -29.02
C ARG A 144 27.81 54.95 -28.47
N VAL A 145 27.86 55.35 -27.19
CA VAL A 145 27.15 56.52 -26.64
C VAL A 145 28.10 57.28 -25.70
N ALA A 146 27.92 58.59 -25.54
CA ALA A 146 28.90 59.52 -24.96
C ALA A 146 28.61 59.96 -23.50
N ARG A 147 29.55 60.71 -22.90
CA ARG A 147 29.44 61.36 -21.57
C ARG A 147 28.99 62.83 -21.68
N GLY A 148 28.34 63.34 -20.62
CA GLY A 148 28.10 64.77 -20.36
C GLY A 148 28.13 65.05 -18.83
N PRO A 149 28.78 66.13 -18.32
CA PRO A 149 28.98 66.32 -16.86
C PRO A 149 28.47 67.67 -16.28
N GLY A 150 28.41 67.76 -14.94
CA GLY A 150 28.54 69.04 -14.21
C GLY A 150 27.56 69.29 -13.04
N GLY A 151 28.03 69.98 -11.99
CA GLY A 151 27.20 70.50 -10.88
C GLY A 151 27.77 70.23 -9.47
N ARG A 152 27.91 71.29 -8.63
CA ARG A 152 28.26 71.24 -7.19
C ARG A 152 27.41 72.32 -6.44
N PRO A 153 27.66 72.72 -5.17
CA PRO A 153 26.98 72.21 -3.97
C PRO A 153 26.32 73.35 -3.15
N VAL A 154 26.47 73.36 -1.80
CA VAL A 154 26.02 74.38 -0.81
C VAL A 154 24.55 74.25 -0.35
N THR A 155 24.13 74.44 0.91
CA THR A 155 24.47 73.91 2.29
C THR A 155 23.71 74.77 3.33
N ARG A 156 23.60 74.30 4.61
CA ARG A 156 23.07 75.03 5.82
C ARG A 156 21.53 75.17 5.85
N THR A 157 20.79 75.30 6.97
CA THR A 157 20.93 75.17 8.46
C THR A 157 19.49 75.22 9.05
N ALA A 158 19.08 74.76 10.25
CA ALA A 158 19.65 74.01 11.39
C ALA A 158 18.43 73.29 12.10
N ALA A 159 18.21 73.06 13.41
CA ALA A 159 18.89 73.39 14.69
C ALA A 159 18.45 72.49 15.87
N CYS A 160 19.03 72.75 17.04
CA CYS A 160 18.60 72.56 18.45
C CYS A 160 17.08 72.42 18.74
N ALA A 161 16.59 71.83 19.85
CA ALA A 161 17.15 71.18 21.07
C ALA A 161 15.94 70.69 21.95
N LEU A 162 15.97 69.88 23.02
CA LEU A 162 16.88 69.01 23.83
C LEU A 162 15.92 68.07 24.68
N ALA A 163 16.24 67.15 25.62
CA ALA A 163 17.41 66.54 26.28
C ALA A 163 16.96 65.21 27.01
N VAL A 164 17.76 64.72 27.98
CA VAL A 164 17.43 63.80 29.10
C VAL A 164 17.32 62.27 28.82
N ALA A 165 18.46 61.61 29.05
CA ALA A 165 18.66 60.32 29.75
C ALA A 165 17.94 59.00 29.33
N LEU A 166 18.74 58.13 28.69
CA LEU A 166 19.01 56.73 29.08
C LEU A 166 17.85 55.82 29.56
N VAL A 167 17.53 54.78 28.76
CA VAL A 167 17.80 53.36 29.05
C VAL A 167 17.60 52.51 27.77
N ALA A 168 18.19 51.33 27.70
CA ALA A 168 18.35 50.53 26.47
C ALA A 168 17.05 49.87 25.94
N SER A 169 16.90 49.80 24.60
CA SER A 169 16.61 48.55 23.85
C SER A 169 16.51 48.70 22.32
N ALA A 170 16.86 47.61 21.62
CA ALA A 170 16.38 47.14 20.31
C ALA A 170 16.79 47.81 18.96
N CYS A 171 17.06 46.90 17.99
CA CYS A 171 16.96 47.02 16.52
C CYS A 171 17.88 47.98 15.73
N GLY A 172 18.37 47.55 14.55
CA GLY A 172 18.96 48.52 13.61
C GLY A 172 19.58 48.08 12.27
N GLN A 173 20.27 46.93 12.15
CA GLN A 173 20.94 46.46 10.91
C GLN A 173 22.05 47.45 10.37
N SER A 174 23.02 47.07 9.53
CA SER A 174 23.11 45.98 8.55
C SER A 174 24.53 45.43 8.40
N GLY A 175 24.66 44.13 8.20
CA GLY A 175 25.90 43.46 7.78
C GLY A 175 25.57 42.16 7.08
N VAL A 176 25.86 42.06 5.78
CA VAL A 176 25.52 40.89 4.97
C VAL A 176 26.57 39.80 5.19
N ALA A 177 26.17 38.69 5.78
CA ALA A 177 27.00 37.49 5.91
C ALA A 177 27.01 36.70 4.57
N PRO A 178 28.11 35.99 4.24
CA PRO A 178 28.15 35.11 3.08
C PRO A 178 27.22 33.89 3.27
N PRO A 179 26.74 33.27 2.17
CA PRO A 179 25.90 32.07 2.27
C PRO A 179 26.67 30.88 2.87
N PRO A 180 26.02 30.03 3.71
CA PRO A 180 26.63 28.85 4.30
C PRO A 180 26.90 27.76 3.25
N SER A 181 27.85 26.87 3.55
CA SER A 181 28.18 25.74 2.68
C SER A 181 27.12 24.62 2.77
N PRO A 182 26.95 23.79 1.71
CA PRO A 182 25.83 22.83 1.62
C PRO A 182 25.75 21.80 2.76
N SER A 183 26.86 21.53 3.46
CA SER A 183 26.93 20.54 4.54
C SER A 183 26.30 20.97 5.86
N GLN A 184 25.81 22.22 5.99
CA GLN A 184 25.20 22.71 7.24
C GLN A 184 23.65 22.75 7.21
N CYS A 185 23.02 22.58 6.04
CA CYS A 185 21.56 22.68 5.90
C CYS A 185 20.78 21.46 6.45
N TYR A 186 21.43 20.30 6.66
CA TYR A 186 20.79 19.10 7.20
C TYR A 186 20.78 19.02 8.74
N ALA A 187 21.18 20.09 9.43
CA ALA A 187 21.07 20.22 10.88
C ALA A 187 19.75 20.89 11.32
N VAL A 188 18.62 20.55 10.67
CA VAL A 188 17.30 20.86 11.25
C VAL A 188 17.21 20.11 12.57
N SER A 189 17.31 20.86 13.68
CA SER A 189 17.20 20.30 15.02
C SER A 189 15.92 19.49 15.11
N ALA A 190 16.05 18.18 15.33
CA ALA A 190 14.93 17.30 15.59
C ALA A 190 14.28 17.76 16.90
N SER A 191 13.33 18.68 16.78
CA SER A 191 12.63 19.30 17.89
C SER A 191 12.03 18.19 18.73
N ARG A 192 12.54 18.04 19.95
CA ARG A 192 12.01 17.10 20.93
C ARG A 192 10.67 17.63 21.44
N TRP A 193 9.66 17.56 20.57
CA TRP A 193 8.26 17.65 20.94
C TRP A 193 8.04 16.79 22.17
N PRO A 194 7.29 17.29 23.17
CA PRO A 194 7.12 16.57 24.42
C PRO A 194 6.45 15.23 24.11
N ARG A 195 7.23 14.14 24.22
CA ARG A 195 6.71 12.78 24.18
C ARG A 195 5.66 12.70 25.28
N VAL A 196 4.38 12.71 24.91
CA VAL A 196 3.28 12.35 25.82
C VAL A 196 3.67 10.98 26.37
N PRO A 197 3.99 10.85 27.67
CA PRO A 197 4.55 9.58 28.15
C PRO A 197 3.48 8.51 27.97
N PRO A 198 3.79 7.35 27.36
CA PRO A 198 2.84 6.25 27.31
C PRO A 198 2.38 5.97 28.75
N PRO A 199 1.08 5.73 28.98
CA PRO A 199 0.50 5.79 30.31
C PRO A 199 1.22 4.83 31.24
N ARG A 200 1.83 5.36 32.32
CA ARG A 200 2.66 4.60 33.29
C ARG A 200 1.89 3.53 34.09
N ARG A 201 0.65 3.23 33.71
CA ARG A 201 -0.22 2.19 34.28
C ARG A 201 -1.13 1.66 33.16
N PRO A 202 -1.37 0.35 33.05
CA PRO A 202 -2.39 -0.19 32.15
C PRO A 202 -3.78 0.34 32.50
N VAL A 203 -4.68 0.38 31.52
CA VAL A 203 -6.09 0.77 31.73
C VAL A 203 -6.82 -0.37 32.43
N THR A 204 -6.95 -0.27 33.75
CA THR A 204 -7.70 -1.24 34.58
C THR A 204 -9.11 -0.78 34.93
N ASP A 205 -9.42 0.51 34.74
CA ASP A 205 -10.71 1.09 35.08
C ASP A 205 -11.76 0.75 33.99
N LEU A 206 -13.02 0.60 34.40
CA LEU A 206 -14.13 0.16 33.55
C LEU A 206 -15.23 1.22 33.45
N VAL A 207 -15.78 1.42 32.26
CA VAL A 207 -17.02 2.17 32.02
C VAL A 207 -18.23 1.26 32.21
N VAL A 208 -19.15 1.68 33.08
CA VAL A 208 -20.39 0.95 33.41
C VAL A 208 -21.58 1.83 33.07
N ARG A 209 -22.38 1.43 32.07
CA ARG A 209 -23.61 2.14 31.70
C ARG A 209 -24.80 1.51 32.43
N LEU A 210 -25.58 2.31 33.15
CA LEU A 210 -26.77 1.85 33.87
C LEU A 210 -27.99 1.77 32.94
N ARG A 211 -28.92 0.86 33.24
CA ARG A 211 -30.24 0.77 32.57
C ARG A 211 -31.06 2.03 32.81
N ALA A 212 -32.13 2.23 32.05
CA ALA A 212 -33.13 3.26 32.34
C ALA A 212 -33.80 3.02 33.71
N GLY A 213 -34.42 4.05 34.30
CA GLY A 213 -35.09 3.97 35.61
C GLY A 213 -34.17 3.94 36.83
N VAL A 214 -33.01 3.25 36.78
CA VAL A 214 -32.06 3.15 37.89
C VAL A 214 -31.65 4.54 38.43
N PRO A 215 -31.79 4.84 39.75
CA PRO A 215 -31.29 6.08 40.32
C PRO A 215 -29.77 6.15 40.24
N ILE A 216 -29.22 7.29 39.80
CA ILE A 216 -27.76 7.46 39.66
C ILE A 216 -27.02 7.49 41.00
N GLU A 217 -27.75 7.55 42.12
CA GLU A 217 -27.22 7.55 43.48
C GLU A 217 -26.87 6.12 43.94
N GLN A 218 -27.55 5.09 43.40
CA GLN A 218 -27.15 3.68 43.57
C GLN A 218 -25.84 3.31 42.84
N ALA A 219 -25.22 4.26 42.12
CA ALA A 219 -23.98 4.06 41.38
C ALA A 219 -22.83 3.54 42.25
N GLU A 220 -22.73 4.02 43.49
CA GLU A 220 -21.65 3.59 44.38
C GLU A 220 -21.90 2.17 44.90
N ASP A 221 -23.16 1.78 45.11
CA ASP A 221 -23.50 0.41 45.53
C ASP A 221 -23.35 -0.61 44.39
N VAL A 222 -23.61 -0.21 43.14
CA VAL A 222 -23.27 -1.01 41.93
C VAL A 222 -21.75 -1.25 41.86
N ALA A 223 -20.96 -0.20 42.06
CA ALA A 223 -19.49 -0.31 42.03
C ALA A 223 -18.96 -1.18 43.19
N ARG A 224 -19.33 -0.81 44.43
CA ARG A 224 -18.85 -1.41 45.67
C ARG A 224 -19.30 -2.87 45.81
N GLY A 225 -20.55 -3.18 45.47
CA GLY A 225 -21.09 -4.54 45.48
C GLY A 225 -20.38 -5.50 44.53
N ALA A 226 -19.80 -5.00 43.44
CA ALA A 226 -18.98 -5.79 42.53
C ALA A 226 -17.50 -5.93 42.96
N GLY A 227 -17.08 -5.29 44.06
CA GLY A 227 -15.67 -5.24 44.50
C GLY A 227 -14.83 -4.25 43.67
N GLY A 228 -15.41 -3.10 43.35
CA GLY A 228 -14.77 -1.98 42.67
C GLY A 228 -15.07 -0.64 43.35
N SER A 229 -14.17 0.32 43.17
CA SER A 229 -14.30 1.69 43.69
C SER A 229 -14.85 2.64 42.62
N LEU A 230 -15.83 3.46 42.97
CA LEU A 230 -16.42 4.44 42.05
C LEU A 230 -15.44 5.62 41.84
N VAL A 231 -14.93 5.77 40.61
CA VAL A 231 -13.95 6.82 40.27
C VAL A 231 -14.64 8.08 39.77
N LYS A 232 -15.66 7.94 38.92
CA LYS A 232 -16.40 9.07 38.31
C LYS A 232 -17.85 8.69 38.02
N VAL A 233 -18.73 9.68 38.07
CA VAL A 233 -20.11 9.60 37.54
C VAL A 233 -20.24 10.52 36.31
N ARG A 234 -21.03 10.12 35.32
CA ARG A 234 -21.36 10.89 34.11
C ARG A 234 -22.87 10.90 33.88
N ARG A 235 -23.57 11.73 34.68
CA ARG A 235 -25.04 11.81 34.77
C ARG A 235 -25.73 11.88 33.39
N ARG A 236 -25.26 12.75 32.47
CA ARG A 236 -25.85 12.94 31.11
C ARG A 236 -25.88 11.67 30.25
N VAL A 237 -24.91 10.77 30.40
CA VAL A 237 -24.82 9.51 29.62
C VAL A 237 -25.12 8.26 30.46
N ARG A 238 -25.58 8.45 31.70
CA ARG A 238 -25.88 7.38 32.69
C ARG A 238 -24.73 6.36 32.85
N ALA A 239 -23.49 6.85 32.78
CA ALA A 239 -22.29 6.02 32.87
C ALA A 239 -21.47 6.32 34.14
N LEU A 240 -20.80 5.29 34.64
CA LEU A 240 -19.87 5.31 35.77
C LEU A 240 -18.48 4.92 35.26
N VAL A 241 -17.42 5.39 35.94
CA VAL A 241 -16.09 4.78 35.83
C VAL A 241 -15.80 4.08 37.16
N VAL A 242 -15.51 2.79 37.12
CA VAL A 242 -15.29 1.92 38.28
C VAL A 242 -13.89 1.31 38.18
N ARG A 243 -13.08 1.45 39.23
CA ARG A 243 -11.74 0.86 39.32
C ARG A 243 -11.79 -0.44 40.12
N PRO A 244 -11.24 -1.56 39.61
CA PRO A 244 -11.15 -2.80 40.37
C PRO A 244 -10.33 -2.60 41.64
N GLU A 245 -10.83 -3.14 42.75
CA GLU A 245 -10.02 -3.27 43.96
C GLU A 245 -8.87 -4.26 43.73
N PRO A 246 -7.73 -4.12 44.43
CA PRO A 246 -6.57 -4.99 44.23
C PRO A 246 -6.84 -6.49 44.42
N ARG A 247 -7.88 -6.85 45.18
CA ARG A 247 -8.32 -8.24 45.42
C ARG A 247 -9.31 -8.78 44.38
N THR A 248 -9.89 -7.92 43.55
CA THR A 248 -10.88 -8.30 42.52
C THR A 248 -10.23 -8.37 41.13
N GLY A 249 -9.44 -7.36 40.75
CA GLY A 249 -8.91 -7.24 39.38
C GLY A 249 -9.98 -6.93 38.32
N ALA A 250 -9.54 -6.48 37.14
CA ALA A 250 -10.46 -5.94 36.12
C ALA A 250 -11.45 -6.97 35.57
N ALA A 251 -11.00 -8.20 35.30
CA ALA A 251 -11.83 -9.26 34.70
C ALA A 251 -12.98 -9.69 35.61
N ALA A 252 -12.71 -10.03 36.88
CA ALA A 252 -13.75 -10.44 37.81
C ALA A 252 -14.70 -9.27 38.17
N LEU A 253 -14.20 -8.03 38.22
CA LEU A 253 -15.05 -6.85 38.34
C LEU A 253 -16.01 -6.74 37.16
N ALA A 254 -15.51 -6.89 35.92
CA ALA A 254 -16.32 -6.80 34.71
C ALA A 254 -17.45 -7.85 34.69
N THR A 255 -17.14 -9.11 35.02
CA THR A 255 -18.14 -10.19 35.10
C THR A 255 -19.22 -9.89 36.15
N ARG A 256 -18.83 -9.45 37.35
CA ARG A 256 -19.78 -9.11 38.43
C ARG A 256 -20.68 -7.94 38.03
N LEU A 257 -20.11 -6.86 37.50
CA LEU A 257 -20.88 -5.70 37.01
C LEU A 257 -21.83 -6.08 35.87
N ALA A 258 -21.41 -6.94 34.94
CA ALA A 258 -22.28 -7.41 33.85
C ALA A 258 -23.46 -8.26 34.35
N SER A 259 -23.35 -8.89 35.52
CA SER A 259 -24.43 -9.65 36.17
C SER A 259 -25.41 -8.82 37.01
N ASP A 260 -25.10 -7.56 37.33
CA ASP A 260 -26.00 -6.69 38.11
C ASP A 260 -27.22 -6.27 37.26
N PRO A 261 -28.47 -6.51 37.70
CA PRO A 261 -29.68 -6.20 36.93
C PRO A 261 -29.89 -4.70 36.68
N ARG A 262 -29.12 -3.82 37.32
CA ARG A 262 -29.10 -2.36 37.11
C ARG A 262 -28.16 -1.93 35.98
N VAL A 263 -27.26 -2.81 35.52
CA VAL A 263 -26.25 -2.53 34.49
C VAL A 263 -26.76 -2.89 33.09
N LEU A 264 -26.55 -1.98 32.14
CA LEU A 264 -26.86 -2.16 30.72
C LEU A 264 -25.67 -2.69 29.92
N ARG A 265 -24.46 -2.18 30.18
CA ARG A 265 -23.22 -2.61 29.52
C ARG A 265 -22.00 -2.26 30.39
N VAL A 266 -20.96 -3.09 30.31
CA VAL A 266 -19.61 -2.82 30.83
C VAL A 266 -18.62 -2.76 29.67
N GLY A 267 -17.55 -1.98 29.82
CA GLY A 267 -16.39 -1.93 28.90
C GLY A 267 -15.20 -1.24 29.58
N PRO A 268 -14.02 -1.13 28.93
CA PRO A 268 -12.86 -0.42 29.47
C PRO A 268 -13.00 1.12 29.44
N ASP A 269 -12.41 1.83 30.42
CA ASP A 269 -12.28 3.31 30.42
C ASP A 269 -11.06 3.74 29.57
N VAL A 270 -11.18 3.53 28.26
CA VAL A 270 -10.13 3.89 27.30
C VAL A 270 -9.91 5.41 27.32
N ARG A 271 -8.65 5.82 27.50
CA ARG A 271 -8.27 7.23 27.47
C ARG A 271 -8.26 7.75 26.04
N LEU A 272 -9.02 8.80 25.80
CA LEU A 272 -8.96 9.57 24.55
C LEU A 272 -7.86 10.63 24.63
N HIS A 273 -7.19 10.83 23.51
CA HIS A 273 -6.18 11.86 23.29
C HIS A 273 -6.61 12.73 22.09
N ALA A 274 -6.01 13.91 21.93
CA ALA A 274 -6.17 14.67 20.70
C ALA A 274 -5.39 13.95 19.60
N LEU A 275 -6.08 13.55 18.52
CA LEU A 275 -5.46 12.84 17.40
C LEU A 275 -4.43 13.73 16.70
N ARG A 276 -3.31 13.13 16.28
CA ARG A 276 -2.40 13.67 15.27
C ARG A 276 -3.13 13.87 13.94
N THR A 277 -3.56 15.09 13.70
CA THR A 277 -3.91 15.59 12.37
C THR A 277 -2.62 16.08 11.70
N PRO A 278 -2.30 15.66 10.47
CA PRO A 278 -1.19 16.23 9.69
C PRO A 278 -1.41 17.73 9.39
N ASP A 279 -0.34 18.45 9.05
CA ASP A 279 -0.40 19.83 8.55
C ASP A 279 -0.47 19.92 7.00
N ASP A 280 -0.54 18.76 6.34
CA ASP A 280 -0.61 18.49 4.91
C ASP A 280 -1.91 19.06 4.31
N PRO A 281 -1.87 20.07 3.41
CA PRO A 281 -3.06 20.78 2.94
C PRO A 281 -4.13 19.92 2.24
N LEU A 282 -3.77 18.76 1.69
CA LEU A 282 -4.72 17.85 1.02
C LEU A 282 -5.31 16.78 1.95
N PHE A 283 -4.82 16.62 3.19
CA PHE A 283 -5.26 15.55 4.10
C PHE A 283 -6.78 15.55 4.36
N ALA A 284 -7.41 16.73 4.40
CA ALA A 284 -8.87 16.87 4.55
C ALA A 284 -9.67 16.26 3.37
N GLN A 285 -9.04 16.06 2.21
CA GLN A 285 -9.62 15.45 1.00
C GLN A 285 -9.34 13.93 0.93
N GLN A 286 -8.35 13.43 1.69
CA GLN A 286 -7.92 12.03 1.69
C GLN A 286 -8.85 11.13 2.52
N TRP A 287 -10.10 10.97 2.05
CA TRP A 287 -11.13 10.16 2.69
C TRP A 287 -10.68 8.71 2.96
N GLY A 288 -9.83 8.13 2.12
CA GLY A 288 -9.32 6.75 2.25
C GLY A 288 -8.56 6.50 3.54
N LEU A 289 -7.64 7.41 3.91
CA LEU A 289 -6.91 7.37 5.19
C LEU A 289 -7.87 7.40 6.39
N GLN A 290 -8.99 8.11 6.26
CA GLN A 290 -10.01 8.20 7.30
C GLN A 290 -10.85 6.91 7.36
N ARG A 291 -11.15 6.25 6.23
CA ARG A 291 -11.87 4.96 6.20
C ARG A 291 -11.05 3.82 6.80
N ILE A 292 -9.74 3.76 6.54
CA ILE A 292 -8.84 2.79 7.19
C ILE A 292 -8.43 3.20 8.62
N GLN A 293 -8.88 4.37 9.11
CA GLN A 293 -8.56 4.94 10.43
C GLN A 293 -7.05 5.12 10.69
N ALA A 294 -6.29 5.52 9.67
CA ALA A 294 -4.86 5.80 9.79
C ALA A 294 -4.51 6.83 10.90
N PRO A 295 -5.30 7.90 11.16
CA PRO A 295 -5.02 8.83 12.26
C PRO A 295 -5.03 8.21 13.66
N ALA A 296 -5.88 7.20 13.90
CA ALA A 296 -5.86 6.46 15.17
C ALA A 296 -4.69 5.47 15.25
N ALA A 297 -4.18 5.02 14.10
CA ALA A 297 -2.98 4.18 14.01
C ALA A 297 -1.68 4.97 14.29
N TRP A 298 -1.58 6.21 13.83
CA TRP A 298 -0.41 7.09 13.99
C TRP A 298 -0.16 7.56 15.44
N GLU A 299 -1.16 7.42 16.33
CA GLU A 299 -0.97 7.53 17.79
C GLU A 299 -0.13 6.37 18.36
N THR A 300 -0.13 5.22 17.69
CA THR A 300 0.53 3.98 18.15
C THR A 300 1.90 3.77 17.48
N THR A 301 1.99 3.91 16.15
CA THR A 301 3.28 3.96 15.45
C THR A 301 3.17 4.77 14.15
N PRO A 302 4.21 5.53 13.77
CA PRO A 302 4.27 6.17 12.46
C PRO A 302 4.61 5.22 11.29
N GLY A 303 5.13 4.01 11.55
CA GLY A 303 5.56 3.07 10.48
C GLY A 303 7.04 3.11 10.13
N ASN A 304 7.82 3.98 10.79
CA ASN A 304 9.24 4.22 10.50
C ASN A 304 10.09 2.94 10.40
N GLY A 305 11.03 2.95 9.44
CA GLY A 305 12.14 2.01 9.35
C GLY A 305 11.82 0.66 8.73
N VAL A 306 10.56 0.40 8.34
CA VAL A 306 10.20 -0.80 7.57
C VAL A 306 10.57 -0.59 6.11
N ALA A 307 11.29 -1.55 5.54
CA ALA A 307 11.58 -1.57 4.11
C ALA A 307 10.38 -2.11 3.33
N VAL A 308 9.90 -1.33 2.36
CA VAL A 308 8.73 -1.66 1.54
C VAL A 308 9.07 -1.50 0.08
N ALA A 309 8.86 -2.57 -0.69
CA ALA A 309 9.09 -2.59 -2.12
C ALA A 309 7.84 -2.15 -2.90
N VAL A 310 8.03 -1.27 -3.86
CA VAL A 310 7.08 -1.01 -4.95
C VAL A 310 7.69 -1.63 -6.21
N VAL A 311 7.04 -2.66 -6.74
CA VAL A 311 7.40 -3.29 -8.02
C VAL A 311 6.35 -2.82 -9.03
N ASP A 312 6.74 -1.89 -9.90
CA ASP A 312 5.82 -1.08 -10.71
C ASP A 312 6.57 -0.47 -11.91
N THR A 313 6.00 0.55 -12.55
CA THR A 313 6.58 1.43 -13.60
C THR A 313 7.85 2.19 -13.19
N GLY A 314 8.26 2.14 -11.91
CA GLY A 314 9.42 2.85 -11.37
C GLY A 314 9.02 4.02 -10.48
N ILE A 315 9.84 5.07 -10.45
CA ILE A 315 9.61 6.26 -9.63
C ILE A 315 10.04 7.54 -10.35
N ARG A 316 9.36 8.66 -10.10
CA ARG A 316 9.80 10.01 -10.47
C ARG A 316 10.01 10.83 -9.22
N PHE A 317 10.97 11.75 -9.26
CA PHE A 317 11.16 12.67 -8.14
C PHE A 317 9.92 13.54 -7.94
N HIS A 318 9.40 13.54 -6.72
CA HIS A 318 8.34 14.42 -6.26
C HIS A 318 8.64 14.82 -4.82
N ALA A 319 8.64 16.10 -4.47
CA ALA A 319 9.14 16.56 -3.17
C ALA A 319 8.20 16.29 -1.97
N ASP A 320 7.26 15.36 -2.14
CA ASP A 320 6.35 14.80 -1.13
C ASP A 320 6.46 13.28 -0.97
N VAL A 321 7.21 12.60 -1.85
CA VAL A 321 7.42 11.15 -1.86
C VAL A 321 8.81 10.84 -1.30
N PRO A 322 9.02 9.77 -0.51
CA PRO A 322 10.34 9.43 0.02
C PRO A 322 11.36 9.22 -1.10
N SER A 323 12.53 9.85 -0.96
CA SER A 323 13.67 9.61 -1.85
C SER A 323 14.15 8.16 -1.73
N VAL A 324 14.25 7.46 -2.85
CA VAL A 324 14.92 6.15 -2.93
C VAL A 324 16.40 6.33 -2.56
N ALA A 325 16.92 5.48 -1.67
CA ALA A 325 18.31 5.53 -1.25
C ALA A 325 19.23 4.92 -2.34
N PRO A 326 20.51 5.34 -2.45
CA PRO A 326 21.45 4.74 -3.39
C PRO A 326 21.55 3.22 -3.21
N GLY A 327 21.19 2.47 -4.25
CA GLY A 327 21.14 1.00 -4.25
C GLY A 327 19.75 0.41 -3.96
N ASP A 328 18.81 1.15 -3.36
CA ASP A 328 17.41 0.71 -3.14
C ASP A 328 16.53 0.87 -4.40
N GLY A 329 17.14 1.22 -5.54
CA GLY A 329 16.52 1.29 -6.85
C GLY A 329 17.16 0.30 -7.84
N TYR A 330 16.36 -0.22 -8.76
CA TYR A 330 16.81 -0.95 -9.95
C TYR A 330 15.73 -0.95 -11.05
N ASP A 331 16.14 -0.98 -12.31
CA ASP A 331 15.30 -1.13 -13.50
C ASP A 331 15.57 -2.48 -14.17
N PHE A 332 14.57 -3.36 -14.11
CA PHE A 332 14.58 -4.69 -14.73
C PHE A 332 14.13 -4.65 -16.20
N VAL A 333 13.59 -3.53 -16.69
CA VAL A 333 13.27 -3.31 -18.11
C VAL A 333 14.53 -2.87 -18.89
N GLN A 334 15.46 -2.17 -18.24
CA GLN A 334 16.69 -1.65 -18.84
C GLN A 334 18.00 -2.29 -18.30
N GLU A 335 17.88 -3.21 -17.35
CA GLU A 335 18.98 -3.92 -16.66
C GLU A 335 20.01 -2.99 -15.98
N ASP A 336 19.55 -1.89 -15.36
CA ASP A 336 20.44 -0.89 -14.75
C ASP A 336 19.94 -0.35 -13.37
N PRO A 337 20.76 0.39 -12.59
CA PRO A 337 20.44 0.78 -11.22
C PRO A 337 19.58 2.06 -11.08
N ASP A 338 19.09 2.66 -12.17
CA ASP A 338 18.23 3.86 -12.15
C ASP A 338 16.74 3.48 -12.31
N PRO A 339 15.94 3.38 -11.23
CA PRO A 339 14.52 3.02 -11.29
C PRO A 339 13.63 4.18 -11.83
N THR A 340 14.22 5.21 -12.45
CA THR A 340 13.48 6.37 -12.93
C THR A 340 12.45 5.96 -13.98
N ASP A 341 11.19 6.31 -13.70
CA ASP A 341 10.08 6.17 -14.64
C ASP A 341 10.09 7.38 -15.61
N PRO A 342 10.15 7.18 -16.94
CA PRO A 342 10.04 8.29 -17.89
C PRO A 342 8.69 9.04 -17.79
N GLY A 343 7.64 8.38 -17.29
CA GLY A 343 6.25 8.82 -17.28
C GLY A 343 5.54 8.50 -18.60
N ASP A 344 4.25 8.21 -18.56
CA ASP A 344 3.48 7.88 -19.77
C ASP A 344 3.10 9.15 -20.56
N PRO A 345 3.61 9.36 -21.79
CA PRO A 345 3.27 10.54 -22.60
C PRO A 345 1.79 10.61 -22.99
N THR A 346 1.05 9.50 -22.89
CA THR A 346 -0.41 9.43 -23.07
C THR A 346 -1.16 10.12 -21.93
N TYR A 347 -0.60 10.12 -20.72
CA TYR A 347 -1.20 10.63 -19.49
C TYR A 347 -0.35 11.76 -18.87
N ASP A 348 0.02 12.75 -19.68
CA ASP A 348 0.78 13.97 -19.26
C ASP A 348 2.14 13.66 -18.59
N CYS A 349 2.79 12.55 -18.96
CA CYS A 349 4.00 12.02 -18.34
C CYS A 349 3.86 11.75 -16.83
N THR A 350 2.66 11.45 -16.35
CA THR A 350 2.47 10.97 -14.98
C THR A 350 3.09 9.58 -14.80
N SER A 351 3.56 9.31 -13.58
CA SER A 351 4.16 8.03 -13.16
C SER A 351 3.22 7.26 -12.25
N HIS A 352 2.90 6.02 -12.61
CA HIS A 352 2.01 5.16 -11.83
C HIS A 352 2.66 4.69 -10.53
N GLY A 353 3.92 4.25 -10.58
CA GLY A 353 4.67 3.82 -9.39
C GLY A 353 4.88 4.96 -8.38
N THR A 354 5.00 6.21 -8.85
CA THR A 354 5.02 7.39 -7.98
C THR A 354 3.67 7.65 -7.31
N MET A 355 2.56 7.53 -8.05
CA MET A 355 1.21 7.62 -7.48
C MET A 355 0.99 6.52 -6.42
N VAL A 356 1.39 5.28 -6.70
CA VAL A 356 1.32 4.14 -5.78
C VAL A 356 2.18 4.36 -4.52
N ALA A 357 3.43 4.79 -4.68
CA ALA A 357 4.34 5.06 -3.56
C ALA A 357 3.82 6.20 -2.65
N SER A 358 3.19 7.24 -3.24
CA SER A 358 2.62 8.35 -2.48
C SER A 358 1.49 7.91 -1.53
N VAL A 359 0.58 7.06 -1.98
CA VAL A 359 -0.50 6.51 -1.14
C VAL A 359 0.08 5.69 0.03
N LEU A 360 1.13 4.91 -0.23
CA LEU A 360 1.76 4.06 0.77
C LEU A 360 2.50 4.87 1.85
N GLY A 361 3.22 5.92 1.46
CA GLY A 361 4.17 6.60 2.35
C GLY A 361 4.67 7.96 1.91
N ALA A 362 3.83 8.82 1.31
CA ALA A 362 4.11 10.25 1.23
C ALA A 362 4.48 10.83 2.61
N LEU A 363 5.26 11.91 2.62
CA LEU A 363 6.09 12.40 3.73
C LEU A 363 5.29 13.14 4.83
N THR A 364 4.25 12.50 5.34
CA THR A 364 3.21 13.06 6.21
C THR A 364 3.72 13.98 7.32
N ASN A 365 3.03 15.10 7.53
CA ASN A 365 3.34 16.19 8.45
C ASN A 365 4.61 16.96 8.07
N ASN A 366 4.64 17.47 6.84
CA ASN A 366 5.69 18.31 6.27
C ASN A 366 5.20 19.70 5.79
N ALA A 367 3.93 20.05 6.08
CA ALA A 367 3.21 21.23 5.59
C ALA A 367 3.10 21.37 4.04
N ARG A 368 3.23 20.27 3.30
CA ARG A 368 3.03 20.14 1.85
C ARG A 368 1.94 19.09 1.58
N GLY A 369 1.35 19.16 0.38
CA GLY A 369 0.73 18.01 -0.29
C GLY A 369 -0.17 17.12 0.56
N MET A 370 0.19 15.84 0.63
CA MET A 370 -0.65 14.73 1.09
C MET A 370 0.07 13.81 2.10
N ALA A 371 -0.73 13.25 3.00
CA ALA A 371 -0.28 12.20 3.90
C ALA A 371 -0.19 10.84 3.17
N GLY A 372 0.81 10.03 3.50
CA GLY A 372 0.82 8.60 3.20
C GLY A 372 0.03 7.78 4.24
N VAL A 373 -0.16 6.49 3.99
CA VAL A 373 -0.67 5.54 5.02
C VAL A 373 0.31 5.43 6.20
N THR A 374 1.61 5.56 5.91
CA THR A 374 2.67 5.72 6.93
C THR A 374 3.02 7.20 7.14
N TRP A 375 3.50 7.54 8.33
CA TRP A 375 3.65 8.91 8.81
C TRP A 375 5.10 9.36 8.92
N GLY A 376 5.39 10.61 8.53
CA GLY A 376 6.58 11.34 8.96
C GLY A 376 7.71 11.38 7.94
N PRO A 377 8.67 12.33 8.11
CA PRO A 377 9.82 12.54 7.21
C PRO A 377 10.90 11.44 7.27
N GLY A 378 10.55 10.25 7.74
CA GLY A 378 11.43 9.09 7.90
C GLY A 378 10.62 7.81 8.10
N GLY A 379 9.50 7.69 7.37
CA GLY A 379 8.54 6.59 7.41
C GLY A 379 9.11 5.28 6.84
N VAL A 380 8.50 4.74 5.78
CA VAL A 380 9.04 3.54 5.11
C VAL A 380 10.36 3.84 4.41
N ARG A 381 11.27 2.85 4.38
CA ARG A 381 12.37 2.85 3.42
C ARG A 381 11.83 2.28 2.12
N LEU A 382 11.61 3.17 1.14
CA LEU A 382 11.10 2.81 -0.17
C LEU A 382 12.20 2.08 -0.96
N VAL A 383 11.90 0.86 -1.39
CA VAL A 383 12.68 0.09 -2.38
C VAL A 383 11.86 0.11 -3.67
N VAL A 384 12.49 0.39 -4.81
CA VAL A 384 11.80 0.47 -6.11
C VAL A 384 12.44 -0.49 -7.09
N ALA A 385 11.63 -1.43 -7.58
CA ALA A 385 11.95 -2.22 -8.76
C ALA A 385 11.08 -1.72 -9.91
N ARG A 386 11.69 -1.05 -10.89
CA ARG A 386 11.01 -0.75 -12.15
C ARG A 386 10.96 -2.05 -12.97
N ALA A 387 9.76 -2.57 -13.15
CA ALA A 387 9.46 -3.83 -13.85
C ALA A 387 8.37 -3.67 -14.92
N LEU A 388 7.99 -2.42 -15.22
CA LEU A 388 7.10 -2.03 -16.31
C LEU A 388 7.61 -0.77 -17.00
N ASP A 389 7.23 -0.61 -18.26
CA ASP A 389 7.26 0.65 -19.00
C ASP A 389 5.88 0.95 -19.64
N THR A 390 5.84 1.91 -20.56
CA THR A 390 4.62 2.33 -21.28
C THR A 390 3.97 1.26 -22.16
N SER A 391 4.60 0.10 -22.33
CA SER A 391 4.08 -1.06 -23.05
C SER A 391 3.63 -2.22 -22.13
N GLY A 392 3.77 -2.05 -20.81
CA GLY A 392 3.54 -3.09 -19.81
C GLY A 392 4.86 -3.61 -19.22
N GLY A 393 4.88 -4.86 -18.75
CA GLY A 393 6.08 -5.51 -18.22
C GLY A 393 5.92 -7.02 -18.21
N SER A 394 7.02 -7.77 -18.06
CA SER A 394 6.98 -9.24 -18.06
C SER A 394 6.82 -9.81 -16.65
N PHE A 395 6.19 -10.99 -16.56
CA PHE A 395 6.12 -11.74 -15.31
C PHE A 395 7.49 -12.17 -14.76
N VAL A 396 8.53 -12.22 -15.61
CA VAL A 396 9.90 -12.56 -15.19
C VAL A 396 10.53 -11.37 -14.47
N ASP A 397 10.42 -10.17 -15.04
CA ASP A 397 10.93 -8.91 -14.49
C ASP A 397 10.25 -8.62 -13.13
N VAL A 398 8.93 -8.88 -13.04
CA VAL A 398 8.18 -8.82 -11.78
C VAL A 398 8.67 -9.88 -10.78
N ALA A 399 8.89 -11.13 -11.21
CA ALA A 399 9.41 -12.19 -10.33
C ALA A 399 10.81 -11.87 -9.79
N GLU A 400 11.69 -11.35 -10.63
CA GLU A 400 13.06 -10.99 -10.26
C GLU A 400 13.07 -9.74 -9.36
N GLY A 401 12.28 -8.71 -9.68
CA GLY A 401 12.09 -7.54 -8.82
C GLY A 401 11.57 -7.89 -7.42
N ILE A 402 10.64 -8.86 -7.31
CA ILE A 402 10.18 -9.40 -6.02
C ILE A 402 11.33 -10.08 -5.25
N LEU A 403 12.11 -10.93 -5.93
CA LEU A 403 13.22 -11.67 -5.32
C LEU A 403 14.32 -10.71 -4.85
N TRP A 404 14.79 -9.82 -5.72
CA TRP A 404 15.80 -8.81 -5.44
C TRP A 404 15.41 -7.90 -4.26
N ALA A 405 14.19 -7.35 -4.29
CA ALA A 405 13.76 -6.39 -3.28
C ALA A 405 13.68 -7.01 -1.88
N VAL A 406 13.25 -8.28 -1.78
CA VAL A 406 13.17 -8.99 -0.50
C VAL A 406 14.52 -9.56 -0.07
N GLN A 407 15.20 -10.30 -0.95
CA GLN A 407 16.39 -11.08 -0.57
C GLN A 407 17.66 -10.23 -0.51
N GLU A 408 17.86 -9.28 -1.43
CA GLU A 408 19.03 -8.40 -1.42
C GLU A 408 18.80 -7.06 -0.74
N ARG A 409 17.60 -6.47 -0.88
CA ARG A 409 17.27 -5.16 -0.29
C ARG A 409 16.48 -5.26 1.02
N GLY A 410 16.11 -6.46 1.46
CA GLY A 410 15.52 -6.70 2.79
C GLY A 410 14.10 -6.15 2.97
N ALA A 411 13.35 -5.95 1.88
CA ALA A 411 11.96 -5.54 1.95
C ALA A 411 11.12 -6.55 2.76
N ARG A 412 10.32 -6.04 3.71
CA ARG A 412 9.42 -6.84 4.55
C ARG A 412 7.96 -6.80 4.07
N VAL A 413 7.65 -5.89 3.16
CA VAL A 413 6.39 -5.79 2.43
C VAL A 413 6.72 -5.55 0.95
N VAL A 414 5.97 -6.15 0.05
CA VAL A 414 6.04 -5.93 -1.40
C VAL A 414 4.65 -5.55 -1.90
N ASN A 415 4.55 -4.43 -2.62
CA ASN A 415 3.32 -3.95 -3.24
C ASN A 415 3.39 -4.13 -4.76
N LEU A 416 2.45 -4.89 -5.30
CA LEU A 416 2.25 -5.16 -6.72
C LEU A 416 0.95 -4.48 -7.19
N SER A 417 1.02 -3.20 -7.57
CA SER A 417 -0.15 -2.44 -8.06
C SER A 417 -0.46 -2.71 -9.54
N LEU A 418 -0.12 -3.92 -9.99
CA LEU A 418 -0.07 -4.41 -11.36
C LEU A 418 -0.90 -5.70 -11.50
N GLY A 419 -1.17 -6.11 -12.73
CA GLY A 419 -1.76 -7.41 -13.04
C GLY A 419 -1.94 -7.63 -14.54
N ALA A 420 -2.31 -8.84 -14.92
CA ALA A 420 -2.58 -9.20 -16.33
C ALA A 420 -3.90 -8.60 -16.83
N ASP A 421 -3.95 -8.17 -18.10
CA ASP A 421 -5.15 -7.58 -18.72
C ASP A 421 -6.32 -8.58 -18.84
N ASP A 422 -6.02 -9.81 -19.26
CA ASP A 422 -6.99 -10.90 -19.37
C ASP A 422 -6.94 -11.78 -18.12
N PRO A 423 -8.05 -11.99 -17.36
CA PRO A 423 -8.09 -12.86 -16.19
C PRO A 423 -7.83 -14.34 -16.52
N ASN A 424 -7.96 -14.76 -17.79
CA ASN A 424 -7.61 -16.10 -18.24
C ASN A 424 -6.09 -16.29 -18.40
N THR A 425 -5.28 -15.24 -18.16
CA THR A 425 -3.82 -15.32 -18.16
C THR A 425 -3.35 -16.12 -16.95
N SER A 426 -3.08 -17.41 -17.15
CA SER A 426 -2.43 -18.26 -16.15
C SER A 426 -1.09 -17.67 -15.72
N CYS A 427 -0.86 -17.54 -14.41
CA CYS A 427 0.45 -17.14 -13.92
C CYS A 427 1.53 -18.16 -14.32
N PRO A 428 2.73 -17.71 -14.71
CA PRO A 428 3.85 -18.60 -14.97
C PRO A 428 4.36 -19.25 -13.66
N PRO A 429 4.78 -20.53 -13.68
CA PRO A 429 5.30 -21.22 -12.50
C PRO A 429 6.46 -20.50 -11.80
N GLU A 430 7.26 -19.76 -12.55
CA GLU A 430 8.42 -18.99 -12.09
C GLU A 430 7.99 -17.89 -11.10
N LEU A 431 6.86 -17.23 -11.36
CA LEU A 431 6.32 -16.17 -10.48
C LEU A 431 5.74 -16.77 -9.19
N GLN A 432 5.04 -17.89 -9.25
CA GLN A 432 4.60 -18.61 -8.03
C GLN A 432 5.81 -19.11 -7.21
N GLN A 433 6.89 -19.54 -7.86
CA GLN A 433 8.16 -19.92 -7.19
C GLN A 433 8.86 -18.72 -6.55
N ALA A 434 8.84 -17.54 -7.18
CA ALA A 434 9.36 -16.31 -6.58
C ALA A 434 8.57 -15.92 -5.32
N ILE A 435 7.23 -15.93 -5.39
CA ILE A 435 6.33 -15.72 -4.26
C ILE A 435 6.60 -16.72 -3.13
N GLU A 436 6.80 -18.01 -3.43
CA GLU A 436 7.11 -19.03 -2.43
C GLU A 436 8.37 -18.70 -1.63
N GLN A 437 9.47 -18.38 -2.34
CA GLN A 437 10.77 -18.06 -1.73
C GLN A 437 10.73 -16.85 -0.80
N VAL A 438 9.94 -15.82 -1.14
CA VAL A 438 9.79 -14.62 -0.30
C VAL A 438 8.73 -14.77 0.79
N SER A 439 7.84 -15.77 0.72
CA SER A 439 6.64 -15.88 1.57
C SER A 439 6.89 -16.02 3.08
N GLY A 440 8.09 -16.48 3.47
CA GLY A 440 8.55 -16.52 4.87
C GLY A 440 9.25 -15.24 5.35
N GLN A 441 9.60 -14.34 4.43
CA GLN A 441 10.43 -13.15 4.64
C GLN A 441 9.60 -11.85 4.59
N ALA A 442 8.78 -11.72 3.55
CA ALA A 442 7.96 -10.54 3.26
C ALA A 442 6.46 -10.85 3.09
N VAL A 443 5.62 -9.85 3.32
CA VAL A 443 4.20 -9.87 2.93
C VAL A 443 4.09 -9.34 1.50
N VAL A 444 3.60 -10.15 0.56
CA VAL A 444 3.26 -9.68 -0.79
C VAL A 444 1.79 -9.27 -0.83
N VAL A 445 1.54 -8.09 -1.37
CA VAL A 445 0.22 -7.45 -1.51
C VAL A 445 0.05 -7.12 -3.00
N ALA A 446 -1.09 -7.47 -3.59
CA ALA A 446 -1.35 -7.22 -5.00
C ALA A 446 -2.76 -6.66 -5.23
N ALA A 447 -2.88 -5.83 -6.25
CA ALA A 447 -4.17 -5.33 -6.73
C ALA A 447 -5.00 -6.47 -7.33
N ALA A 448 -6.26 -6.65 -6.91
CA ALA A 448 -7.13 -7.69 -7.48
C ALA A 448 -7.39 -7.52 -8.99
N GLY A 449 -7.16 -6.31 -9.50
CA GLY A 449 -7.24 -5.88 -10.89
C GLY A 449 -8.55 -5.17 -11.20
N ASN A 450 -8.57 -4.50 -12.34
CA ASN A 450 -9.70 -3.69 -12.80
C ASN A 450 -10.39 -4.35 -14.00
N THR A 451 -11.68 -4.09 -14.19
CA THR A 451 -12.47 -4.51 -15.36
C THR A 451 -13.59 -3.52 -15.66
N THR A 452 -14.03 -3.48 -16.92
CA THR A 452 -15.32 -2.88 -17.32
C THR A 452 -16.23 -3.88 -18.05
N ASP A 453 -15.78 -5.14 -18.19
CA ASP A 453 -16.61 -6.24 -18.67
C ASP A 453 -17.62 -6.59 -17.57
N THR A 454 -18.87 -6.85 -17.92
CA THR A 454 -19.95 -7.24 -16.98
C THR A 454 -20.23 -8.75 -17.00
N ASN A 455 -19.49 -9.54 -17.78
CA ASN A 455 -19.59 -10.99 -17.78
C ASN A 455 -19.04 -11.58 -16.46
N PRO A 456 -19.81 -12.38 -15.69
CA PRO A 456 -19.34 -13.10 -14.51
C PRO A 456 -18.04 -13.88 -14.75
N ASP A 457 -17.94 -14.59 -15.88
CA ASP A 457 -16.79 -15.43 -16.24
C ASP A 457 -15.47 -14.65 -16.41
N ARG A 458 -15.54 -13.31 -16.39
CA ARG A 458 -14.41 -12.39 -16.56
C ARG A 458 -14.21 -11.43 -15.39
N GLN A 459 -14.94 -11.62 -14.28
CA GLN A 459 -14.73 -10.84 -13.06
C GLN A 459 -13.52 -11.30 -12.22
N GLY A 460 -13.03 -12.53 -12.49
CA GLY A 460 -11.97 -13.19 -11.72
C GLY A 460 -10.73 -12.32 -11.45
N VAL A 461 -10.14 -12.54 -10.28
CA VAL A 461 -8.89 -11.91 -9.82
C VAL A 461 -7.74 -12.26 -10.78
N VAL A 462 -6.96 -11.27 -11.20
CA VAL A 462 -5.88 -11.45 -12.18
C VAL A 462 -4.57 -11.94 -11.55
N CYS A 463 -3.71 -12.53 -12.38
CA CYS A 463 -2.31 -12.74 -12.02
C CYS A 463 -1.62 -11.39 -11.75
N PRO A 464 -0.81 -11.21 -10.68
CA PRO A 464 -0.38 -12.20 -9.68
C PRO A 464 -1.22 -12.25 -8.40
N ALA A 465 -2.30 -11.46 -8.28
CA ALA A 465 -3.11 -11.41 -7.07
C ALA A 465 -3.81 -12.73 -6.75
N ASN A 466 -4.09 -13.56 -7.76
CA ASN A 466 -4.68 -14.89 -7.62
C ASN A 466 -3.69 -16.02 -7.22
N LEU A 467 -2.41 -15.70 -6.92
CA LEU A 467 -1.42 -16.67 -6.44
C LEU A 467 -1.52 -16.97 -4.95
N ASP A 468 -1.19 -18.19 -4.53
CA ASP A 468 -1.10 -18.51 -3.10
C ASP A 468 -0.04 -17.64 -2.41
N LYS A 469 -0.32 -17.27 -1.16
CA LYS A 469 0.48 -16.42 -0.26
C LYS A 469 0.55 -14.92 -0.63
N VAL A 470 -0.04 -14.49 -1.74
CA VAL A 470 -0.30 -13.08 -2.04
C VAL A 470 -1.58 -12.61 -1.32
N LEU A 471 -1.60 -11.36 -0.81
CA LEU A 471 -2.84 -10.71 -0.39
C LEU A 471 -3.47 -10.00 -1.59
N ALA A 472 -4.54 -10.54 -2.16
CA ALA A 472 -5.34 -9.87 -3.18
C ALA A 472 -6.20 -8.75 -2.55
N VAL A 473 -6.13 -7.54 -3.12
CA VAL A 473 -6.81 -6.35 -2.59
C VAL A 473 -7.85 -5.80 -3.57
N ALA A 474 -9.12 -5.87 -3.18
CA ALA A 474 -10.25 -5.26 -3.87
C ALA A 474 -10.38 -3.76 -3.56
N ALA A 475 -11.02 -3.01 -4.47
CA ALA A 475 -11.22 -1.57 -4.33
C ALA A 475 -12.60 -1.24 -3.73
N THR A 476 -12.61 -0.29 -2.79
CA THR A 476 -13.83 0.33 -2.25
C THR A 476 -13.95 1.81 -2.57
N ASP A 477 -15.20 2.28 -2.60
CA ASP A 477 -15.59 3.69 -2.73
C ASP A 477 -15.71 4.41 -1.37
N PRO A 478 -16.03 5.72 -1.34
CA PRO A 478 -16.16 6.48 -0.09
C PRO A 478 -17.27 6.01 0.86
N GLU A 479 -18.22 5.18 0.43
CA GLU A 479 -19.26 4.59 1.28
C GLU A 479 -18.89 3.18 1.79
N ASN A 480 -17.64 2.74 1.57
CA ASN A 480 -17.11 1.39 1.81
C ASN A 480 -17.75 0.30 0.92
N ARG A 481 -18.32 0.66 -0.24
CA ARG A 481 -18.86 -0.32 -1.19
C ARG A 481 -17.80 -0.82 -2.15
N VAL A 482 -17.92 -2.06 -2.61
CA VAL A 482 -17.05 -2.59 -3.67
C VAL A 482 -17.26 -1.78 -4.95
N THR A 483 -16.19 -1.37 -5.62
CA THR A 483 -16.31 -0.55 -6.83
C THR A 483 -16.81 -1.39 -8.01
N PHE A 484 -17.50 -0.76 -8.96
CA PHE A 484 -18.02 -1.46 -10.14
C PHE A 484 -16.93 -2.08 -11.01
N TYR A 485 -15.70 -1.54 -10.93
CA TYR A 485 -14.55 -2.00 -11.71
C TYR A 485 -13.66 -3.00 -10.95
N SER A 486 -13.84 -3.18 -9.64
CA SER A 486 -13.02 -4.11 -8.87
C SER A 486 -13.31 -5.54 -9.32
N ARG A 487 -12.25 -6.27 -9.67
CA ARG A 487 -12.32 -7.72 -9.84
C ARG A 487 -12.64 -8.42 -8.53
N ARG A 488 -13.22 -9.61 -8.66
CA ARG A 488 -13.94 -10.37 -7.63
C ARG A 488 -13.54 -11.85 -7.75
N GLY A 489 -13.64 -12.59 -6.66
CA GLY A 489 -13.43 -14.04 -6.67
C GLY A 489 -13.04 -14.62 -5.32
N PRO A 490 -12.96 -15.95 -5.21
CA PRO A 490 -12.58 -16.63 -3.98
C PRO A 490 -11.15 -16.33 -3.53
N GLU A 491 -10.31 -15.70 -4.35
CA GLU A 491 -8.96 -15.25 -4.02
C GLU A 491 -8.92 -13.89 -3.30
N VAL A 492 -9.99 -13.07 -3.35
CA VAL A 492 -10.00 -11.74 -2.70
C VAL A 492 -9.81 -11.88 -1.19
N ASP A 493 -8.82 -11.19 -0.64
CA ASP A 493 -8.40 -11.36 0.75
C ASP A 493 -8.81 -10.18 1.63
N LEU A 494 -8.73 -8.96 1.10
CA LEU A 494 -9.06 -7.71 1.78
C LEU A 494 -9.63 -6.71 0.77
N ALA A 495 -10.36 -5.73 1.28
CA ALA A 495 -10.71 -4.52 0.55
C ALA A 495 -9.99 -3.29 1.11
N ALA A 496 -9.75 -2.29 0.27
CA ALA A 496 -9.17 -1.02 0.69
C ALA A 496 -9.66 0.15 -0.20
N PRO A 497 -9.48 1.42 0.21
CA PRO A 497 -9.91 2.58 -0.57
C PRO A 497 -9.24 2.61 -1.94
N GLY A 498 -10.04 2.48 -3.01
CA GLY A 498 -9.56 2.46 -4.39
C GLY A 498 -10.07 3.59 -5.27
N GLY A 499 -11.09 4.34 -4.84
CA GLY A 499 -11.74 5.40 -5.63
C GLY A 499 -13.06 4.91 -6.25
N ARG A 500 -14.03 5.80 -6.51
CA ARG A 500 -15.29 5.40 -7.15
C ARG A 500 -15.14 5.08 -8.64
N GLY A 501 -14.14 5.65 -9.31
CA GLY A 501 -14.06 5.69 -10.78
C GLY A 501 -15.00 6.74 -11.39
N GLY A 502 -15.32 7.81 -10.64
CA GLY A 502 -16.24 8.87 -11.04
C GLY A 502 -15.56 10.15 -11.55
N ASN A 503 -14.23 10.15 -11.69
CA ASN A 503 -13.42 11.30 -12.11
C ASN A 503 -13.59 12.55 -11.22
N SER A 504 -13.75 12.37 -9.90
CA SER A 504 -13.76 13.48 -8.93
C SER A 504 -12.79 13.23 -7.78
N CYS A 505 -11.93 14.20 -7.47
CA CYS A 505 -11.05 14.16 -6.29
C CYS A 505 -11.82 14.00 -4.94
N SER A 506 -13.12 14.28 -4.91
CA SER A 506 -13.96 14.02 -3.72
C SER A 506 -14.33 12.55 -3.54
N THR A 507 -14.10 11.70 -4.54
CA THR A 507 -14.45 10.26 -4.53
C THR A 507 -13.31 9.34 -4.96
N GLU A 508 -12.27 9.87 -5.60
CA GLU A 508 -11.05 9.18 -6.01
C GLU A 508 -9.97 9.24 -4.92
N ILE A 509 -8.87 8.50 -5.09
CA ILE A 509 -7.71 8.55 -4.19
C ILE A 509 -6.79 9.70 -4.63
N VAL A 510 -6.49 10.63 -3.72
CA VAL A 510 -5.45 11.65 -3.94
C VAL A 510 -4.09 10.96 -3.92
N THR A 511 -3.29 11.24 -4.94
CA THR A 511 -1.93 10.73 -5.12
C THR A 511 -0.97 11.89 -5.43
N ALA A 512 0.33 11.64 -5.44
CA ALA A 512 1.35 12.61 -5.84
C ALA A 512 2.17 12.05 -7.01
N SER A 513 2.33 12.82 -8.09
CA SER A 513 3.10 12.43 -9.27
C SER A 513 3.39 13.65 -10.15
N PRO A 514 4.63 13.86 -10.61
CA PRO A 514 4.97 14.95 -11.51
C PRO A 514 4.40 14.69 -12.91
N SER A 515 3.74 15.69 -13.48
CA SER A 515 3.26 15.69 -14.87
C SER A 515 3.94 16.81 -15.68
N SER A 516 3.80 16.83 -17.01
CA SER A 516 4.40 17.89 -17.84
C SER A 516 3.75 19.26 -17.58
N SER A 517 2.47 19.29 -17.20
CA SER A 517 1.76 20.50 -16.79
C SER A 517 1.92 20.84 -15.30
N HIS A 518 2.14 19.85 -14.42
CA HIS A 518 2.23 20.04 -12.97
C HIS A 518 3.43 19.26 -12.36
N PRO A 519 4.63 19.87 -12.27
CA PRO A 519 5.83 19.20 -11.76
C PRO A 519 5.78 18.80 -10.27
N GLU A 520 4.92 19.44 -9.47
CA GLU A 520 4.61 19.07 -8.09
C GLU A 520 3.10 18.74 -8.00
N GLY A 521 2.66 17.82 -8.87
CA GLY A 521 1.26 17.51 -9.13
C GLY A 521 0.67 16.50 -8.15
N TYR A 522 -0.61 16.72 -7.81
CA TYR A 522 -1.39 15.81 -6.96
C TYR A 522 -2.62 15.27 -7.70
N PRO A 523 -2.44 14.37 -8.69
CA PRO A 523 -3.56 13.79 -9.43
C PRO A 523 -4.40 12.88 -8.54
N CYS A 524 -5.70 12.82 -8.84
CA CYS A 524 -6.64 11.94 -8.15
C CYS A 524 -7.02 10.78 -9.08
N ALA A 525 -6.88 9.54 -8.61
CA ALA A 525 -6.99 8.34 -9.43
C ALA A 525 -7.89 7.26 -8.82
N ALA A 526 -8.35 6.35 -9.67
CA ALA A 526 -9.21 5.22 -9.30
C ALA A 526 -8.60 3.89 -9.75
N GLY A 527 -8.69 2.86 -8.93
CA GLY A 527 -8.20 1.51 -9.26
C GLY A 527 -7.87 0.65 -8.04
N THR A 528 -7.88 -0.67 -8.21
CA THR A 528 -7.31 -1.61 -7.21
C THR A 528 -5.82 -1.35 -6.95
N SER A 529 -5.14 -0.74 -7.93
CA SER A 529 -3.76 -0.26 -7.85
C SER A 529 -3.53 0.80 -6.77
N PHE A 530 -4.58 1.52 -6.33
CA PHE A 530 -4.52 2.47 -5.20
C PHE A 530 -5.09 1.87 -3.91
N ALA A 531 -5.83 0.76 -3.99
CA ALA A 531 -6.28 -0.02 -2.84
C ALA A 531 -5.11 -0.84 -2.24
N ALA A 532 -4.31 -1.52 -3.08
CA ALA A 532 -3.14 -2.29 -2.64
C ALA A 532 -2.14 -1.53 -1.72
N PRO A 533 -1.69 -0.29 -2.04
CA PRO A 533 -0.75 0.45 -1.20
C PRO A 533 -1.31 0.84 0.16
N HIS A 534 -2.64 0.93 0.35
CA HIS A 534 -3.23 1.07 1.68
C HIS A 534 -2.98 -0.18 2.53
N VAL A 535 -3.18 -1.39 1.99
CA VAL A 535 -2.91 -2.65 2.71
C VAL A 535 -1.41 -2.82 2.97
N ALA A 536 -0.56 -2.51 1.99
CA ALA A 536 0.89 -2.55 2.15
C ALA A 536 1.40 -1.55 3.22
N GLY A 537 0.84 -0.33 3.26
CA GLY A 537 1.12 0.65 4.31
C GLY A 537 0.70 0.17 5.70
N VAL A 538 -0.46 -0.46 5.85
CA VAL A 538 -0.88 -1.03 7.15
C VAL A 538 -0.02 -2.24 7.55
N ALA A 539 0.45 -3.06 6.59
CA ALA A 539 1.44 -4.10 6.85
C ALA A 539 2.77 -3.50 7.38
N ALA A 540 3.19 -2.35 6.84
CA ALA A 540 4.36 -1.63 7.34
C ALA A 540 4.15 -1.03 8.74
N LEU A 541 2.96 -0.48 9.05
CA LEU A 541 2.60 -0.06 10.41
C LEU A 541 2.70 -1.25 11.40
N LEU A 542 2.13 -2.40 11.05
CA LEU A 542 2.19 -3.62 11.86
C LEU A 542 3.63 -4.09 12.12
N LEU A 543 4.48 -4.07 11.10
CA LEU A 543 5.90 -4.46 11.20
C LEU A 543 6.75 -3.44 11.96
N SER A 544 6.41 -2.14 11.91
CA SER A 544 7.08 -1.11 12.71
C SER A 544 6.73 -1.24 14.19
N GLN A 545 5.48 -1.58 14.52
CA GLN A 545 5.07 -1.93 15.88
C GLN A 545 5.68 -3.26 16.35
N ASN A 546 5.80 -4.25 15.45
CA ASN A 546 6.22 -5.62 15.77
C ASN A 546 7.31 -6.16 14.80
N PRO A 547 8.58 -5.70 14.88
CA PRO A 547 9.60 -6.05 13.88
C PRO A 547 9.87 -7.55 13.70
N GLY A 548 9.70 -8.32 14.78
CA GLY A 548 9.89 -9.77 14.82
C GLY A 548 8.69 -10.61 14.38
N TRP A 549 7.60 -10.02 13.89
CA TRP A 549 6.49 -10.80 13.32
C TRP A 549 6.84 -11.40 11.96
N THR A 550 6.34 -12.60 11.71
CA THR A 550 6.43 -13.28 10.41
C THR A 550 5.38 -12.74 9.43
N PRO A 551 5.58 -12.87 8.10
CA PRO A 551 4.57 -12.47 7.13
C PRO A 551 3.21 -13.14 7.34
N PHE A 552 3.20 -14.41 7.78
CA PHE A 552 1.97 -15.12 8.13
C PHE A 552 1.21 -14.43 9.28
N GLN A 553 1.91 -14.00 10.34
CA GLN A 553 1.29 -13.26 11.45
C GLN A 553 0.73 -11.91 10.99
N VAL A 554 1.42 -11.19 10.10
CA VAL A 554 0.94 -9.92 9.53
C VAL A 554 -0.29 -10.16 8.65
N ARG A 555 -0.26 -11.11 7.71
CA ARG A 555 -1.43 -11.48 6.86
C ARG A 555 -2.64 -11.84 7.72
N GLN A 556 -2.47 -12.74 8.69
CA GLN A 556 -3.56 -13.17 9.58
C GLN A 556 -4.06 -12.06 10.51
N ARG A 557 -3.20 -11.12 10.93
CA ARG A 557 -3.65 -9.94 11.68
C ARG A 557 -4.53 -9.04 10.82
N LEU A 558 -4.09 -8.69 9.61
CA LEU A 558 -4.85 -7.84 8.68
C LEU A 558 -6.25 -8.44 8.42
N LYS A 559 -6.31 -9.72 8.04
CA LYS A 559 -7.57 -10.46 7.80
C LYS A 559 -8.52 -10.46 9.00
N ARG A 560 -8.02 -10.73 10.22
CA ARG A 560 -8.85 -10.84 11.43
C ARG A 560 -9.28 -9.50 12.05
N THR A 561 -8.64 -8.40 11.64
CA THR A 561 -8.90 -7.04 12.18
C THR A 561 -9.55 -6.10 11.15
N ALA A 562 -9.80 -6.60 9.94
CA ALA A 562 -10.62 -5.93 8.95
C ALA A 562 -12.02 -5.58 9.49
N GLN A 563 -12.71 -4.68 8.80
CA GLN A 563 -14.11 -4.36 9.04
C GLN A 563 -14.98 -5.07 7.99
N ASP A 564 -15.94 -5.85 8.47
CA ASP A 564 -17.00 -6.47 7.68
C ASP A 564 -17.78 -5.38 6.90
N VAL A 565 -17.89 -5.55 5.58
CA VAL A 565 -18.49 -4.59 4.64
C VAL A 565 -19.16 -5.36 3.50
N GLU A 566 -20.16 -4.74 2.85
CA GLU A 566 -21.09 -5.38 1.90
C GLU A 566 -21.86 -6.57 2.51
N SER A 567 -21.33 -7.79 2.41
CA SER A 567 -21.91 -8.98 3.06
C SER A 567 -21.53 -9.06 4.54
N SER A 568 -21.84 -10.16 5.22
CA SER A 568 -21.30 -10.42 6.56
C SER A 568 -20.55 -11.74 6.63
N GLY A 569 -19.32 -11.67 7.13
CA GLY A 569 -18.32 -12.72 6.95
C GLY A 569 -17.69 -12.66 5.57
N ARG A 570 -16.71 -13.54 5.32
CA ARG A 570 -15.91 -13.50 4.09
C ARG A 570 -16.76 -13.65 2.82
N ASP A 571 -16.63 -12.71 1.89
CA ASP A 571 -17.22 -12.77 0.55
C ASP A 571 -16.17 -12.66 -0.58
N GLU A 572 -16.62 -12.74 -1.84
CA GLU A 572 -15.76 -12.68 -3.04
C GLU A 572 -15.58 -11.25 -3.58
N ASP A 573 -16.27 -10.27 -3.01
CA ASP A 573 -16.23 -8.86 -3.42
C ASP A 573 -15.20 -8.06 -2.60
N THR A 574 -15.05 -8.40 -1.32
CA THR A 574 -14.24 -7.66 -0.34
C THR A 574 -13.33 -8.56 0.50
N GLY A 575 -13.42 -9.88 0.35
CA GLY A 575 -12.60 -10.84 1.10
C GLY A 575 -12.97 -10.82 2.57
N CYS A 576 -12.02 -10.58 3.46
CA CYS A 576 -12.29 -10.36 4.89
C CYS A 576 -12.86 -8.96 5.21
N GLY A 577 -13.16 -8.15 4.19
CA GLY A 577 -13.65 -6.79 4.34
C GLY A 577 -12.54 -5.72 4.34
N LEU A 578 -12.92 -4.50 4.74
CA LEU A 578 -12.09 -3.30 4.65
C LEU A 578 -10.91 -3.33 5.64
N VAL A 579 -9.69 -3.09 5.16
CA VAL A 579 -8.49 -2.98 6.01
C VAL A 579 -8.61 -1.83 7.02
N ARG A 580 -8.21 -2.09 8.27
CA ARG A 580 -8.35 -1.15 9.39
C ARG A 580 -7.03 -1.03 10.17
N ALA A 581 -6.36 0.11 10.03
CA ALA A 581 -5.04 0.37 10.60
C ALA A 581 -5.07 0.43 12.14
N ASP A 582 -6.13 1.04 12.69
CA ASP A 582 -6.37 1.15 14.12
C ASP A 582 -6.59 -0.22 14.77
N ARG A 583 -7.47 -1.03 14.19
CA ARG A 583 -7.78 -2.40 14.62
C ARG A 583 -6.59 -3.34 14.43
N ALA A 584 -5.84 -3.19 13.34
CA ALA A 584 -4.63 -3.96 13.11
C ALA A 584 -3.59 -3.72 14.23
N LEU A 585 -3.35 -2.47 14.62
CA LEU A 585 -2.40 -2.16 15.69
C LEU A 585 -2.95 -2.51 17.09
N SER A 586 -4.25 -2.39 17.34
CA SER A 586 -4.85 -2.71 18.66
C SER A 586 -5.06 -4.22 18.88
N GLY A 587 -5.50 -4.94 17.84
CA GLY A 587 -5.97 -6.33 17.91
C GLY A 587 -7.47 -6.48 18.15
N GLU A 588 -8.24 -5.40 18.04
CA GLU A 588 -9.70 -5.43 18.05
C GLU A 588 -10.21 -6.10 16.76
N THR A 589 -10.84 -7.27 16.90
CA THR A 589 -11.52 -7.96 15.79
C THR A 589 -12.95 -7.43 15.63
N ASP A 590 -13.54 -7.55 14.45
CA ASP A 590 -14.98 -7.35 14.32
C ASP A 590 -15.75 -8.43 15.11
N PRO A 591 -16.92 -8.14 15.72
CA PRO A 591 -17.80 -9.15 16.33
C PRO A 591 -18.52 -10.09 15.33
N THR A 592 -18.38 -9.90 14.02
CA THR A 592 -18.97 -10.77 12.98
C THR A 592 -18.17 -12.07 12.79
N PRO A 593 -18.61 -13.05 11.97
CA PRO A 593 -17.93 -14.34 11.83
C PRO A 593 -16.47 -14.17 11.36
N ALA A 594 -15.53 -14.73 12.13
CA ALA A 594 -14.11 -14.54 11.89
C ALA A 594 -13.68 -15.07 10.50
N CYS A 595 -12.96 -14.23 9.75
CA CYS A 595 -12.31 -14.65 8.50
C CYS A 595 -11.24 -15.74 8.80
N PRO A 596 -11.15 -16.82 7.98
CA PRO A 596 -10.27 -17.97 8.24
C PRO A 596 -8.75 -17.67 8.27
#